data_AF-M4SUS6-F1
#
_entry.id   AF-M4SUS6-F1
#
_cell.length_a   1.000
_cell.length_b   1.000
_cell.length_c   1.000
_cell.angle_alpha   90.00
_cell.angle_beta   90.00
_cell.angle_gamma   90.00
#
_symmetry.space_group_name_H-M   'P 1'
#
loop_
_entity.id
_entity.type
_entity.pdbx_description
1 polymer ?
#
loop_
_entity_poly.entity_id
_entity_poly.type
_entity_poly.pdbx_seq_one_letter_code
_entity_poly.pdbx_strand_id
1 'polypeptide(L)'
;RNACHVDIMCVASGFCREAASQGALGKDKWKPLADFSKTLEKMPGRILTIAKQNINYINSLAVNAAQAEVAAEAEQDAEQARAWAAIAETLRHLQAQQAAETEAKTTTAITAIARGEFLREHIAEFFKVTTAASASGTKGCLSTNSGGGNANNVKQTINALDANAPSVEHASFTEQEHDLPELTADGFQQLRAGTGIVDDSLTQSTECNLFKGQSGGIMSATAVGQAIPFAGRWFSKSHNLDTQAVDVDATKFSSSTERAKHAAIGLYKQAWEAIKEVQPSTALVMSGIDGKQLEGLKTNAAFKKAVKRHLLNNAEQYKPSEDAAINEKIASVYGAQQSEFTARFWGKLDAINIDEAVSGKPQTKLAQLRDLEGLARAINYYITKKAADLTEVVAQLKKKGVCSEAKERADNTCSKLRDAATCTASPICSYNETEKDTTKKCKFNETKASKSGVTVTQTQTGGTATASDRCTKHKDKANCEKKMRD
;
A
#
# COMPACT_ATOMS: atom_id res chain seq x y z
N ARG A 1 81.68 -9.70 -19.53
CA ARG A 1 81.74 -10.50 -20.78
C ARG A 1 80.78 -11.68 -20.60
N ASN A 2 79.78 -11.75 -21.49
CA ASN A 2 79.01 -12.90 -21.97
C ASN A 2 78.06 -13.67 -21.01
N ALA A 3 76.80 -13.20 -20.98
CA ALA A 3 75.58 -13.77 -21.63
C ALA A 3 75.26 -15.29 -21.65
N CYS A 4 73.94 -15.53 -21.54
CA CYS A 4 73.10 -16.70 -21.91
C CYS A 4 73.07 -17.89 -20.92
N HIS A 5 71.93 -18.50 -20.54
CA HIS A 5 70.63 -18.70 -21.18
C HIS A 5 69.49 -18.86 -20.15
N VAL A 6 68.28 -18.35 -20.46
CA VAL A 6 67.01 -18.99 -20.06
C VAL A 6 66.13 -19.05 -21.30
N ASP A 7 65.70 -20.26 -21.63
CA ASP A 7 65.05 -20.66 -22.87
C ASP A 7 63.64 -20.07 -23.03
N ILE A 8 63.43 -19.44 -24.19
CA ILE A 8 62.12 -19.18 -24.79
C ILE A 8 61.90 -20.27 -25.85
N MET A 9 61.02 -21.24 -25.58
CA MET A 9 60.48 -22.09 -26.63
C MET A 9 59.32 -21.36 -27.32
N CYS A 10 59.63 -20.68 -28.43
CA CYS A 10 58.64 -20.24 -29.42
C CYS A 10 58.45 -21.35 -30.47
N VAL A 11 57.25 -21.91 -30.56
CA VAL A 11 56.82 -22.68 -31.74
C VAL A 11 56.02 -21.74 -32.64
N ALA A 12 56.32 -21.82 -33.94
CA ALA A 12 55.95 -20.89 -34.99
C ALA A 12 54.44 -20.59 -35.11
N SER A 13 54.16 -19.34 -35.52
CA SER A 13 52.85 -18.67 -35.70
C SER A 13 52.11 -18.22 -34.44
N GLY A 14 52.68 -17.26 -33.73
CA GLY A 14 51.97 -16.52 -32.70
C GLY A 14 52.80 -15.35 -32.21
N PHE A 15 52.25 -14.14 -32.27
CA PHE A 15 52.82 -12.97 -31.59
C PHE A 15 53.22 -13.35 -30.17
N CYS A 16 54.49 -13.21 -29.80
CA CYS A 16 54.88 -13.13 -28.40
C CYS A 16 54.16 -11.92 -27.80
N ARG A 17 53.01 -12.15 -27.16
CA ARG A 17 52.36 -11.14 -26.33
C ARG A 17 53.28 -10.89 -25.15
N GLU A 18 53.98 -9.76 -25.17
CA GLU A 18 54.55 -9.21 -23.94
C GLU A 18 53.42 -9.17 -22.91
N ALA A 19 53.65 -9.72 -21.72
CA ALA A 19 52.66 -9.70 -20.66
C ALA A 19 52.25 -8.24 -20.43
N ALA A 20 50.94 -7.95 -20.42
CA ALA A 20 50.39 -6.61 -20.25
C ALA A 20 50.53 -6.09 -18.80
N SER A 21 51.66 -6.37 -18.15
CA SER A 21 52.00 -5.82 -16.84
C SER A 21 52.01 -4.29 -16.98
N GLN A 22 51.24 -3.58 -16.14
CA GLN A 22 50.97 -2.14 -16.26
C GLN A 22 50.04 -1.74 -17.42
N GLY A 23 49.19 -2.63 -17.91
CA GLY A 23 48.18 -2.25 -18.88
C GLY A 23 46.94 -1.56 -18.27
N ALA A 24 46.17 -0.87 -19.11
CA ALA A 24 44.86 -0.33 -18.81
C ALA A 24 43.84 -1.47 -18.75
N LEU A 25 42.82 -1.35 -17.90
CA LEU A 25 41.77 -2.36 -17.83
C LEU A 25 40.95 -2.35 -19.12
N GLY A 26 40.80 -3.52 -19.74
CA GLY A 26 40.06 -3.70 -20.98
C GLY A 26 38.55 -3.60 -20.81
N LYS A 27 37.85 -3.16 -21.86
CA LYS A 27 36.40 -2.96 -21.91
C LYS A 27 35.59 -4.19 -21.53
N ASP A 28 36.01 -5.37 -21.97
CA ASP A 28 35.36 -6.63 -21.64
C ASP A 28 35.35 -6.92 -20.12
N LYS A 29 36.23 -6.26 -19.36
CA LYS A 29 36.36 -6.43 -17.91
C LYS A 29 35.60 -5.38 -17.12
N TRP A 30 35.72 -4.10 -17.47
CA TRP A 30 35.06 -3.03 -16.72
C TRP A 30 33.61 -2.75 -17.16
N LYS A 31 33.23 -3.05 -18.41
CA LYS A 31 31.88 -2.72 -18.90
C LYS A 31 30.75 -3.38 -18.09
N PRO A 32 30.83 -4.67 -17.69
CA PRO A 32 29.78 -5.27 -16.86
C PRO A 32 29.55 -4.52 -15.55
N LEU A 33 30.62 -3.99 -14.95
CA LEU A 33 30.53 -3.17 -13.74
C LEU A 33 29.91 -1.79 -14.01
N ALA A 34 30.23 -1.16 -15.14
CA ALA A 34 29.59 0.08 -15.58
C ALA A 34 28.09 -0.13 -15.83
N ASP A 35 27.70 -1.21 -16.50
CA ASP A 35 26.29 -1.55 -16.74
C ASP A 35 25.55 -1.80 -15.42
N PHE A 36 26.17 -2.51 -14.48
CA PHE A 36 25.61 -2.75 -13.15
C PHE A 36 25.38 -1.45 -12.37
N SER A 37 26.30 -0.48 -12.45
CA SER A 37 26.10 0.82 -11.81
C SER A 37 24.85 1.56 -12.31
N LYS A 38 24.54 1.45 -13.62
CA LYS A 38 23.32 2.00 -14.22
C LYS A 38 22.07 1.27 -13.75
N THR A 39 22.15 -0.03 -13.50
CA THR A 39 21.04 -0.80 -12.93
C THR A 39 20.77 -0.36 -11.50
N LEU A 40 21.82 -0.24 -10.67
CA LEU A 40 21.68 0.22 -9.28
C LEU A 40 21.09 1.63 -9.20
N GLU A 41 21.49 2.54 -10.11
CA GLU A 41 20.94 3.90 -10.18
C GLU A 41 19.41 3.93 -10.30
N LYS A 42 18.81 2.95 -10.99
CA LYS A 42 17.36 2.88 -11.21
C LYS A 42 16.58 2.34 -9.99
N MET A 43 17.26 1.65 -9.07
CA MET A 43 16.60 0.96 -7.96
C MET A 43 15.89 1.93 -7.01
N PRO A 44 16.48 3.04 -6.56
CA PRO A 44 15.76 4.02 -5.76
C PRO A 44 14.53 4.59 -6.47
N GLY A 45 14.60 4.80 -7.79
CA GLY A 45 13.47 5.20 -8.62
C GLY A 45 12.32 4.19 -8.61
N ARG A 46 12.65 2.90 -8.59
CA ARG A 46 11.67 1.81 -8.50
C ARG A 46 11.00 1.79 -7.13
N ILE A 47 11.79 1.95 -6.08
CA ILE A 47 11.29 2.04 -4.70
C ILE A 47 10.38 3.26 -4.53
N LEU A 48 10.72 4.40 -5.14
CA LEU A 48 9.87 5.60 -5.14
C LEU A 48 8.51 5.34 -5.79
N THR A 49 8.46 4.66 -6.93
CA THR A 49 7.21 4.27 -7.59
C THR A 49 6.34 3.41 -6.67
N ILE A 50 6.93 2.41 -5.99
CA ILE A 50 6.20 1.54 -5.04
C ILE A 50 5.70 2.34 -3.83
N ALA A 51 6.54 3.22 -3.27
CA ALA A 51 6.14 4.07 -2.14
C ALA A 51 4.93 4.95 -2.51
N LYS A 52 4.93 5.54 -3.72
CA LYS A 52 3.78 6.30 -4.23
C LYS A 52 2.54 5.44 -4.40
N GLN A 53 2.68 4.23 -4.94
CA GLN A 53 1.57 3.27 -5.06
C GLN A 53 0.97 2.92 -3.69
N ASN A 54 1.82 2.63 -2.69
CA ASN A 54 1.39 2.30 -1.33
C ASN A 54 0.66 3.47 -0.67
N ILE A 55 1.20 4.70 -0.78
CA ILE A 55 0.55 5.91 -0.25
C ILE A 55 -0.80 6.14 -0.94
N ASN A 56 -0.86 5.99 -2.27
CA ASN A 56 -2.11 6.13 -3.01
C ASN A 56 -3.15 5.08 -2.58
N TYR A 57 -2.72 3.85 -2.32
CA TYR A 57 -3.59 2.79 -1.82
C TYR A 57 -4.14 3.13 -0.42
N ILE A 58 -3.28 3.49 0.53
CA ILE A 58 -3.69 3.89 1.89
C ILE A 58 -4.65 5.09 1.85
N ASN A 59 -4.34 6.10 1.04
CA ASN A 59 -5.20 7.27 0.85
C ASN A 59 -6.55 6.88 0.24
N SER A 60 -6.57 5.94 -0.71
CA SER A 60 -7.82 5.46 -1.31
C SER A 60 -8.73 4.80 -0.28
N LEU A 61 -8.16 4.00 0.64
CA LEU A 61 -8.90 3.39 1.75
C LEU A 61 -9.47 4.47 2.67
N ALA A 62 -8.65 5.45 3.06
CA ALA A 62 -9.08 6.54 3.95
C ALA A 62 -10.22 7.38 3.35
N VAL A 63 -10.10 7.73 2.06
CA VAL A 63 -11.11 8.52 1.36
C VAL A 63 -12.40 7.72 1.18
N ASN A 64 -12.30 6.47 0.74
CA ASN A 64 -13.48 5.63 0.54
C ASN A 64 -14.18 5.33 1.87
N ALA A 65 -13.44 5.15 2.97
CA ALA A 65 -13.99 5.01 4.31
C ALA A 65 -14.77 6.27 4.73
N ALA A 66 -14.16 7.44 4.59
CA ALA A 66 -14.81 8.70 4.95
C ALA A 66 -16.04 9.01 4.07
N GLN A 67 -16.00 8.69 2.77
CA GLN A 67 -17.17 8.77 1.91
C GLN A 67 -18.31 7.84 2.38
N ALA A 68 -17.98 6.61 2.80
CA ALA A 68 -18.94 5.67 3.38
C ALA A 68 -19.49 6.16 4.73
N GLU A 69 -18.68 6.80 5.57
CA GLU A 69 -19.12 7.41 6.84
C GLU A 69 -20.12 8.55 6.58
N VAL A 70 -19.81 9.47 5.67
CA VAL A 70 -20.77 10.53 5.29
C VAL A 70 -22.05 9.92 4.74
N ALA A 71 -21.97 8.89 3.90
CA ALA A 71 -23.14 8.24 3.34
C ALA A 71 -24.00 7.54 4.41
N ALA A 72 -23.38 6.88 5.40
CA ALA A 72 -24.08 6.31 6.54
C ALA A 72 -24.83 7.39 7.34
N GLU A 73 -24.20 8.54 7.54
CA GLU A 73 -24.80 9.67 8.26
C GLU A 73 -25.84 10.43 7.43
N ALA A 74 -25.78 10.38 6.10
CA ALA A 74 -26.81 10.97 5.25
C ALA A 74 -28.02 10.03 5.02
N GLU A 75 -27.82 8.72 5.16
CA GLU A 75 -28.85 7.71 4.86
C GLU A 75 -29.98 7.70 5.91
N GLN A 76 -31.21 7.62 5.41
CA GLN A 76 -32.43 7.62 6.23
C GLN A 76 -32.88 6.20 6.57
N ASP A 77 -32.63 5.24 5.67
CA ASP A 77 -32.91 3.84 5.93
C ASP A 77 -31.86 3.26 6.90
N ALA A 78 -32.33 2.73 8.03
CA ALA A 78 -31.46 2.27 9.11
C ALA A 78 -30.61 1.05 8.71
N GLU A 79 -31.12 0.18 7.83
CA GLU A 79 -30.38 -0.99 7.36
C GLU A 79 -29.27 -0.58 6.37
N GLN A 80 -29.58 0.32 5.43
CA GLN A 80 -28.60 0.88 4.51
C GLN A 80 -27.54 1.73 5.21
N ALA A 81 -27.91 2.50 6.24
CA ALA A 81 -26.95 3.24 7.06
C ALA A 81 -25.95 2.29 7.75
N ARG A 82 -26.44 1.19 8.32
CA ARG A 82 -25.58 0.13 8.91
C ARG A 82 -24.74 -0.58 7.85
N ALA A 83 -25.27 -0.76 6.64
CA ALA A 83 -24.54 -1.37 5.55
C ALA A 83 -23.34 -0.50 5.11
N TRP A 84 -23.53 0.82 5.04
CA TRP A 84 -22.45 1.78 4.84
C TRP A 84 -21.45 1.78 6.00
N ALA A 85 -21.93 1.74 7.25
CA ALA A 85 -21.07 1.68 8.43
C ALA A 85 -20.16 0.43 8.43
N ALA A 86 -20.66 -0.71 7.95
CA ALA A 86 -19.82 -1.91 7.80
C ALA A 86 -18.73 -1.75 6.73
N ILE A 87 -19.01 -1.09 5.61
CA ILE A 87 -17.99 -0.73 4.60
C ILE A 87 -16.95 0.21 5.22
N ALA A 88 -17.40 1.28 5.87
CA ALA A 88 -16.54 2.27 6.52
C ALA A 88 -15.59 1.62 7.54
N GLU A 89 -16.13 0.83 8.48
CA GLU A 89 -15.34 0.13 9.49
C GLU A 89 -14.26 -0.76 8.86
N THR A 90 -14.62 -1.50 7.82
CA THR A 90 -13.69 -2.39 7.11
C THR A 90 -12.55 -1.61 6.49
N LEU A 91 -12.86 -0.51 5.79
CA LEU A 91 -11.84 0.30 5.13
C LEU A 91 -10.95 1.04 6.13
N ARG A 92 -11.49 1.50 7.26
CA ARG A 92 -10.69 2.05 8.37
C ARG A 92 -9.76 1.01 8.98
N HIS A 93 -10.25 -0.22 9.16
CA HIS A 93 -9.42 -1.31 9.67
C HIS A 93 -8.26 -1.63 8.74
N LEU A 94 -8.52 -1.75 7.43
CA LEU A 94 -7.48 -1.99 6.43
C LEU A 94 -6.51 -0.81 6.34
N GLN A 95 -7.00 0.43 6.38
CA GLN A 95 -6.16 1.63 6.44
C GLN A 95 -5.21 1.56 7.63
N ALA A 96 -5.70 1.23 8.83
CA ALA A 96 -4.90 1.15 10.05
C ALA A 96 -3.88 0.00 9.98
N GLN A 97 -4.25 -1.15 9.43
CA GLN A 97 -3.33 -2.26 9.22
C GLN A 97 -2.18 -1.87 8.28
N GLN A 98 -2.50 -1.27 7.14
CA GLN A 98 -1.48 -0.83 6.18
C GLN A 98 -0.62 0.31 6.75
N ALA A 99 -1.20 1.24 7.51
CA ALA A 99 -0.42 2.26 8.20
C ALA A 99 0.61 1.65 9.17
N ALA A 100 0.24 0.59 9.90
CA ALA A 100 1.16 -0.10 10.80
C ALA A 100 2.29 -0.87 10.07
N GLU A 101 2.03 -1.40 8.87
CA GLU A 101 3.05 -2.08 8.05
C GLU A 101 4.02 -1.10 7.35
N THR A 102 3.67 0.19 7.30
CA THR A 102 4.45 1.20 6.54
C THR A 102 5.86 1.35 7.11
N GLU A 103 6.04 1.36 8.43
CA GLU A 103 7.34 1.55 9.06
C GLU A 103 8.35 0.44 8.68
N ALA A 104 7.91 -0.82 8.77
CA ALA A 104 8.74 -1.97 8.42
C ALA A 104 9.14 -1.95 6.94
N LYS A 105 8.18 -1.71 6.04
CA LYS A 105 8.44 -1.66 4.59
C LYS A 105 9.34 -0.49 4.21
N THR A 106 9.15 0.68 4.82
CA THR A 106 10.02 1.85 4.62
C THR A 106 11.44 1.59 5.11
N THR A 107 11.61 0.89 6.24
CA THR A 107 12.93 0.51 6.75
C THR A 107 13.66 -0.43 5.78
N THR A 108 12.97 -1.45 5.27
CA THR A 108 13.54 -2.36 4.24
C THR A 108 13.93 -1.59 2.97
N ALA A 109 13.06 -0.71 2.50
CA ALA A 109 13.29 0.13 1.32
C ALA A 109 14.52 1.05 1.49
N ILE A 110 14.61 1.79 2.60
CA ILE A 110 15.74 2.69 2.88
C ILE A 110 17.04 1.89 3.02
N THR A 111 16.98 0.72 3.66
CA THR A 111 18.17 -0.14 3.81
C THR A 111 18.69 -0.61 2.44
N ALA A 112 17.79 -1.02 1.53
CA ALA A 112 18.16 -1.39 0.17
C ALA A 112 18.80 -0.22 -0.58
N ILE A 113 18.20 0.98 -0.51
CA ILE A 113 18.77 2.21 -1.11
C ILE A 113 20.15 2.49 -0.55
N ALA A 114 20.29 2.55 0.78
CA ALA A 114 21.55 2.90 1.43
C ALA A 114 22.67 1.92 1.05
N ARG A 115 22.39 0.60 1.05
CA ARG A 115 23.40 -0.41 0.71
C ARG A 115 23.72 -0.44 -0.79
N GLY A 116 22.71 -0.25 -1.64
CA GLY A 116 22.90 -0.18 -3.10
C GLY A 116 23.69 1.06 -3.53
N GLU A 117 23.35 2.23 -2.99
CA GLU A 117 24.04 3.48 -3.29
C GLU A 117 25.46 3.51 -2.74
N PHE A 118 25.69 3.04 -1.51
CA PHE A 118 27.03 2.89 -0.95
C PHE A 118 27.92 2.02 -1.85
N LEU A 119 27.38 0.94 -2.40
CA LEU A 119 28.09 0.10 -3.36
C LEU A 119 28.33 0.84 -4.70
N ARG A 120 27.31 1.53 -5.22
CA ARG A 120 27.39 2.28 -6.48
C ARG A 120 28.44 3.39 -6.40
N GLU A 121 28.60 4.04 -5.26
CA GLU A 121 29.63 5.07 -5.03
C GLU A 121 31.05 4.49 -5.10
N HIS A 122 31.29 3.31 -4.53
CA HIS A 122 32.59 2.64 -4.70
C HIS A 122 32.91 2.33 -6.16
N ILE A 123 31.90 1.96 -6.95
CA ILE A 123 32.03 1.73 -8.39
C ILE A 123 32.31 3.06 -9.10
N ALA A 124 31.56 4.11 -8.76
CA ALA A 124 31.74 5.43 -9.34
C ALA A 124 33.14 5.99 -9.10
N GLU A 125 33.65 5.85 -7.88
CA GLU A 125 34.98 6.30 -7.51
C GLU A 125 36.07 5.57 -8.30
N PHE A 126 35.93 4.24 -8.47
CA PHE A 126 36.85 3.48 -9.32
C PHE A 126 36.92 4.05 -10.74
N PHE A 127 35.78 4.36 -11.35
CA PHE A 127 35.77 4.94 -12.70
C PHE A 127 36.29 6.38 -12.74
N LYS A 128 36.01 7.20 -11.73
CA LYS A 128 36.58 8.56 -11.61
C LYS A 128 38.10 8.51 -11.52
N VAL A 129 38.64 7.71 -10.62
CA VAL A 129 40.09 7.55 -10.42
C VAL A 129 40.76 6.97 -11.66
N THR A 130 40.21 5.90 -12.26
CA THR A 130 40.87 5.21 -13.39
C THR A 130 40.83 5.98 -14.69
N THR A 131 39.80 6.80 -14.93
CA THR A 131 39.80 7.71 -16.08
C THR A 131 40.73 8.90 -15.85
N ALA A 132 40.77 9.46 -14.64
CA ALA A 132 41.70 10.54 -14.30
C ALA A 132 43.17 10.10 -14.24
N ALA A 133 43.44 8.83 -13.92
CA ALA A 133 44.76 8.21 -13.98
C ALA A 133 45.17 7.92 -15.43
N SER A 134 45.33 8.98 -16.21
CA SER A 134 45.73 8.94 -17.62
C SER A 134 46.60 10.14 -17.97
N ALA A 135 47.47 9.95 -18.96
CA ALA A 135 48.34 11.01 -19.49
C ALA A 135 48.01 11.31 -20.96
N SER A 136 47.52 10.33 -21.72
CA SER A 136 47.21 10.49 -23.13
C SER A 136 46.20 9.43 -23.61
N GLY A 137 45.81 9.48 -24.89
CA GLY A 137 45.00 8.44 -25.52
C GLY A 137 45.71 7.08 -25.67
N THR A 138 46.99 7.00 -25.28
CA THR A 138 47.80 5.78 -25.27
C THR A 138 48.35 5.40 -23.90
N LYS A 139 48.19 6.26 -22.87
CA LYS A 139 48.75 6.07 -21.53
C LYS A 139 47.72 6.35 -20.45
N GLY A 140 47.36 5.34 -19.64
CA GLY A 140 46.40 5.46 -18.55
C GLY A 140 45.73 4.15 -18.17
N CYS A 141 44.71 4.22 -17.31
CA CYS A 141 44.18 3.05 -16.60
C CYS A 141 42.88 2.45 -17.15
N LEU A 142 42.17 3.12 -18.06
CA LEU A 142 40.93 2.59 -18.63
C LEU A 142 40.95 2.65 -20.16
N SER A 143 40.67 1.52 -20.82
CA SER A 143 40.66 1.44 -22.29
C SER A 143 39.33 0.92 -22.83
N THR A 144 38.91 1.40 -24.00
CA THR A 144 37.77 0.80 -24.72
C THR A 144 38.15 -0.41 -25.57
N ASN A 145 39.43 -0.77 -25.65
CA ASN A 145 39.88 -2.05 -26.22
C ASN A 145 39.69 -3.18 -25.20
N SER A 146 39.60 -4.42 -25.67
CA SER A 146 39.61 -5.59 -24.77
C SER A 146 40.99 -5.87 -24.17
N GLY A 147 41.05 -6.70 -23.13
CA GLY A 147 42.31 -7.25 -22.60
C GLY A 147 43.21 -7.82 -23.71
N GLY A 148 44.51 -7.56 -23.61
CA GLY A 148 45.51 -7.86 -24.63
C GLY A 148 45.48 -6.97 -25.87
N GLY A 149 44.56 -5.99 -25.96
CA GLY A 149 44.46 -5.04 -27.06
C GLY A 149 45.56 -3.98 -27.07
N ASN A 150 45.65 -3.23 -28.17
CA ASN A 150 46.66 -2.19 -28.39
C ASN A 150 46.48 -0.98 -27.45
N ALA A 151 47.51 -0.14 -27.35
CA ALA A 151 47.51 1.01 -26.46
C ALA A 151 46.58 2.16 -26.88
N ASN A 152 46.20 2.25 -28.15
CA ASN A 152 45.30 3.29 -28.64
C ASN A 152 43.89 3.09 -28.06
N ASN A 153 43.24 4.15 -27.58
CA ASN A 153 41.90 4.15 -26.94
C ASN A 153 41.88 4.09 -25.42
N VAL A 154 42.91 4.61 -24.75
CA VAL A 154 42.80 5.01 -23.34
C VAL A 154 41.84 6.21 -23.24
N LYS A 155 40.96 6.20 -22.23
CA LYS A 155 39.97 7.26 -21.99
C LYS A 155 40.33 8.07 -20.74
N GLN A 156 40.29 9.38 -20.90
CA GLN A 156 40.77 10.34 -19.88
C GLN A 156 39.66 10.93 -19.02
N THR A 157 38.41 10.73 -19.42
CA THR A 157 37.23 11.19 -18.69
C THR A 157 36.14 10.14 -18.78
N ILE A 158 35.19 10.20 -17.84
CA ILE A 158 34.01 9.33 -17.83
C ILE A 158 33.17 9.57 -19.09
N ASN A 159 33.00 10.83 -19.50
CA ASN A 159 32.23 11.18 -20.70
C ASN A 159 32.81 10.54 -21.97
N ALA A 160 34.13 10.35 -22.04
CA ALA A 160 34.79 9.72 -23.19
C ALA A 160 34.55 8.19 -23.30
N LEU A 161 33.82 7.59 -22.36
CA LEU A 161 33.35 6.20 -22.42
C LEU A 161 32.00 6.07 -23.17
N ASP A 162 31.38 7.20 -23.52
CA ASP A 162 30.13 7.31 -24.27
C ASP A 162 29.00 6.45 -23.67
N ALA A 163 28.24 5.72 -24.50
CA ALA A 163 27.16 4.84 -24.06
C ALA A 163 27.60 3.74 -23.07
N ASN A 164 28.91 3.49 -22.93
CA ASN A 164 29.46 2.52 -21.99
C ASN A 164 29.83 3.15 -20.65
N ALA A 165 29.74 4.47 -20.50
CA ALA A 165 30.07 5.15 -19.25
C ALA A 165 29.25 4.58 -18.08
N PRO A 166 29.84 4.41 -16.89
CA PRO A 166 29.10 4.10 -15.66
C PRO A 166 28.13 5.22 -15.27
N SER A 167 27.21 4.90 -14.36
CA SER A 167 26.49 5.90 -13.58
C SER A 167 27.34 6.31 -12.38
N VAL A 168 27.70 7.60 -12.30
CA VAL A 168 28.70 8.12 -11.32
C VAL A 168 28.23 9.33 -10.53
N GLU A 169 27.03 9.79 -10.84
CA GLU A 169 26.34 10.88 -10.22
C GLU A 169 24.89 10.44 -10.03
N HIS A 170 24.22 11.03 -9.05
CA HIS A 170 22.80 10.80 -8.85
C HIS A 170 22.21 12.01 -8.13
N ALA A 171 21.70 12.97 -8.89
CA ALA A 171 21.20 14.23 -8.36
C ALA A 171 19.72 14.16 -7.92
N SER A 172 18.93 13.26 -8.52
CA SER A 172 17.51 13.10 -8.22
C SER A 172 17.03 11.71 -8.62
N PHE A 173 16.02 11.20 -7.91
CA PHE A 173 15.37 9.93 -8.25
C PHE A 173 14.24 10.18 -9.24
N THR A 174 14.30 9.57 -10.41
CA THR A 174 13.16 9.50 -11.34
C THR A 174 12.39 8.21 -11.11
N GLU A 175 11.08 8.24 -11.33
CA GLU A 175 10.24 7.05 -11.19
C GLU A 175 10.64 5.97 -12.19
N GLN A 176 10.66 4.72 -11.73
CA GLN A 176 10.96 3.55 -12.55
C GLN A 176 9.80 2.55 -12.46
N GLU A 177 9.08 2.40 -13.57
CA GLU A 177 7.84 1.61 -13.62
C GLU A 177 8.06 0.10 -13.63
N HIS A 178 9.21 -0.35 -14.14
CA HIS A 178 9.50 -1.77 -14.32
C HIS A 178 10.51 -2.27 -13.30
N ASP A 179 10.39 -3.56 -12.97
CA ASP A 179 11.38 -4.27 -12.18
C ASP A 179 12.72 -4.34 -12.88
N LEU A 180 13.75 -4.60 -12.09
CA LEU A 180 15.14 -4.65 -12.53
C LEU A 180 15.55 -6.12 -12.59
N PRO A 181 15.31 -6.83 -13.71
CA PRO A 181 15.48 -8.28 -13.80
C PRO A 181 16.94 -8.73 -13.58
N GLU A 182 17.90 -7.81 -13.66
CA GLU A 182 19.30 -8.08 -13.37
C GLU A 182 19.60 -8.17 -11.87
N LEU A 183 18.69 -7.69 -11.00
CA LEU A 183 18.76 -7.78 -9.54
C LEU A 183 17.84 -8.92 -9.07
N THR A 184 18.37 -10.13 -8.93
CA THR A 184 17.56 -11.31 -8.61
C THR A 184 17.68 -11.75 -7.16
N ALA A 185 16.77 -12.64 -6.76
CA ALA A 185 16.84 -13.34 -5.47
C ALA A 185 18.12 -14.15 -5.29
N ASP A 186 18.84 -14.51 -6.37
CA ASP A 186 20.11 -15.23 -6.32
C ASP A 186 21.34 -14.33 -6.36
N GLY A 187 21.27 -13.18 -7.06
CA GLY A 187 22.41 -12.29 -7.22
C GLY A 187 22.27 -11.27 -8.34
N PHE A 188 23.39 -10.62 -8.68
CA PHE A 188 23.49 -9.61 -9.72
C PHE A 188 23.91 -10.24 -11.06
N GLN A 189 22.96 -10.38 -12.00
CA GLN A 189 23.16 -11.18 -13.22
C GLN A 189 24.14 -10.56 -14.22
N GLN A 190 24.39 -9.25 -14.12
CA GLN A 190 25.39 -8.54 -14.91
C GLN A 190 26.82 -8.81 -14.43
N LEU A 191 27.00 -9.28 -13.20
CA LEU A 191 28.30 -9.46 -12.55
C LEU A 191 28.67 -10.94 -12.44
N ARG A 192 28.99 -11.53 -13.60
CA ARG A 192 29.42 -12.92 -13.75
C ARG A 192 30.82 -13.16 -13.19
N ALA A 193 31.18 -14.44 -13.06
CA ALA A 193 32.51 -14.87 -12.61
C ALA A 193 33.64 -14.09 -13.29
N GLY A 194 34.56 -13.56 -12.48
CA GLY A 194 35.71 -12.77 -12.91
C GLY A 194 36.93 -13.04 -12.04
N THR A 195 38.11 -12.61 -12.51
CA THR A 195 39.42 -12.95 -11.93
C THR A 195 40.14 -11.75 -11.31
N GLY A 196 39.43 -10.66 -11.01
CA GLY A 196 40.03 -9.40 -10.55
C GLY A 196 40.86 -8.72 -11.65
N ILE A 197 41.93 -8.02 -11.26
CA ILE A 197 42.85 -7.35 -12.20
C ILE A 197 44.12 -8.19 -12.35
N VAL A 198 44.18 -8.94 -13.46
CA VAL A 198 45.32 -9.79 -13.87
C VAL A 198 45.83 -9.37 -15.24
N ASP A 199 47.04 -9.74 -15.62
CA ASP A 199 47.65 -9.26 -16.88
C ASP A 199 46.79 -9.55 -18.13
N ASP A 200 46.09 -10.68 -18.19
CA ASP A 200 45.16 -11.01 -19.31
C ASP A 200 43.93 -10.08 -19.38
N SER A 201 43.64 -9.35 -18.31
CA SER A 201 42.57 -8.35 -18.23
C SER A 201 43.01 -6.97 -18.76
N LEU A 202 44.32 -6.79 -19.02
CA LEU A 202 44.95 -5.50 -19.28
C LEU A 202 45.38 -5.35 -20.75
N THR A 203 45.39 -4.12 -21.25
CA THR A 203 45.88 -3.78 -22.61
C THR A 203 47.39 -3.62 -22.65
N GLN A 204 48.00 -3.75 -23.83
CA GLN A 204 49.46 -3.65 -23.97
C GLN A 204 49.93 -2.20 -23.96
N SER A 205 51.11 -1.95 -23.37
CA SER A 205 51.87 -0.69 -23.47
C SER A 205 51.15 0.60 -23.03
N THR A 206 50.14 0.51 -22.17
CA THR A 206 49.33 1.66 -21.69
C THR A 206 49.78 2.24 -20.35
N GLU A 207 50.71 1.62 -19.64
CA GLU A 207 51.41 2.17 -18.46
C GLU A 207 50.50 2.64 -17.29
N CYS A 208 49.49 1.86 -16.95
CA CYS A 208 48.72 2.04 -15.72
C CYS A 208 49.45 1.47 -14.49
N ASN A 209 50.17 2.33 -13.77
CA ASN A 209 50.84 1.93 -12.52
C ASN A 209 49.87 1.59 -11.38
N LEU A 210 48.62 2.06 -11.45
CA LEU A 210 47.58 1.73 -10.46
C LEU A 210 47.29 0.22 -10.40
N PHE A 211 47.48 -0.49 -11.51
CA PHE A 211 47.18 -1.92 -11.64
C PHE A 211 48.40 -2.82 -11.55
N LYS A 212 49.49 -2.31 -10.97
CA LYS A 212 50.69 -3.08 -10.67
C LYS A 212 50.92 -3.15 -9.17
N GLY A 213 50.88 -4.38 -8.64
CA GLY A 213 51.09 -4.67 -7.22
C GLY A 213 52.57 -4.83 -6.87
N GLN A 214 53.40 -5.21 -7.84
CA GLN A 214 54.85 -5.33 -7.68
C GLN A 214 55.56 -3.96 -7.70
N SER A 215 56.86 -3.95 -7.41
CA SER A 215 57.71 -2.74 -7.47
C SER A 215 57.63 -2.04 -8.83
N GLY A 216 57.59 -0.72 -8.83
CA GLY A 216 57.40 0.11 -10.03
C GLY A 216 55.92 0.23 -10.44
N GLY A 217 55.00 -0.11 -9.54
CA GLY A 217 53.57 0.17 -9.63
C GLY A 217 53.17 1.36 -8.76
N ILE A 218 52.14 1.19 -7.93
CA ILE A 218 51.75 2.20 -6.91
C ILE A 218 52.90 2.49 -5.95
N MET A 219 53.65 1.45 -5.57
CA MET A 219 54.86 1.54 -4.77
C MET A 219 56.08 1.42 -5.70
N SER A 220 57.01 2.37 -5.61
CA SER A 220 58.15 2.44 -6.53
C SER A 220 59.22 1.38 -6.25
N ALA A 221 59.62 1.20 -4.99
CA ALA A 221 60.76 0.37 -4.60
C ALA A 221 60.39 -1.04 -4.10
N THR A 222 59.14 -1.25 -3.65
CA THR A 222 58.68 -2.51 -3.05
C THR A 222 57.33 -2.90 -3.63
N ALA A 223 56.97 -4.18 -3.51
CA ALA A 223 55.59 -4.58 -3.73
C ALA A 223 54.67 -3.95 -2.66
N VAL A 224 53.38 -3.87 -2.98
CA VAL A 224 52.36 -3.48 -1.99
C VAL A 224 52.29 -4.53 -0.88
N GLY A 225 52.09 -4.12 0.36
CA GLY A 225 52.08 -5.05 1.50
C GLY A 225 50.81 -5.90 1.60
N GLN A 226 49.75 -5.55 0.88
CA GLN A 226 48.44 -6.20 0.86
C GLN A 226 47.80 -6.05 -0.52
N ALA A 227 46.84 -6.92 -0.84
CA ALA A 227 46.08 -6.78 -2.09
C ALA A 227 45.33 -5.44 -2.13
N ILE A 228 45.38 -4.75 -3.26
CA ILE A 228 44.74 -3.45 -3.44
C ILE A 228 43.29 -3.65 -3.88
N PRO A 229 42.30 -3.20 -3.10
CA PRO A 229 40.89 -3.32 -3.47
C PRO A 229 40.46 -2.16 -4.37
N PHE A 230 39.66 -2.48 -5.39
CA PHE A 230 39.05 -1.52 -6.30
C PHE A 230 37.55 -1.80 -6.44
N ALA A 231 36.74 -0.75 -6.62
CA ALA A 231 35.29 -0.85 -6.81
C ALA A 231 34.59 -1.77 -5.79
N GLY A 232 34.80 -1.52 -4.49
CA GLY A 232 34.20 -2.35 -3.44
C GLY A 232 34.71 -3.80 -3.43
N ARG A 233 35.94 -4.03 -3.92
CA ARG A 233 36.64 -5.32 -4.07
C ARG A 233 36.19 -6.20 -5.23
N TRP A 234 35.28 -5.74 -6.09
CA TRP A 234 34.99 -6.46 -7.34
C TRP A 234 36.24 -6.67 -8.18
N PHE A 235 37.07 -5.64 -8.22
CA PHE A 235 38.42 -5.71 -8.72
C PHE A 235 39.39 -5.73 -7.55
N SER A 236 40.41 -6.57 -7.64
CA SER A 236 41.50 -6.62 -6.68
C SER A 236 42.80 -6.86 -7.44
N LYS A 237 43.89 -6.23 -6.99
CA LYS A 237 45.25 -6.52 -7.47
C LYS A 237 46.03 -7.24 -6.37
N SER A 238 46.54 -8.43 -6.66
CA SER A 238 47.31 -9.22 -5.69
C SER A 238 48.64 -8.55 -5.35
N HIS A 239 49.10 -8.76 -4.11
CA HIS A 239 50.43 -8.36 -3.65
C HIS A 239 51.51 -9.40 -3.95
N ASN A 240 51.14 -10.66 -4.20
CA ASN A 240 52.10 -11.74 -4.41
C ASN A 240 52.63 -11.76 -5.85
N LEU A 241 51.72 -11.77 -6.83
CA LEU A 241 52.04 -11.83 -8.25
C LEU A 241 51.01 -11.04 -9.05
N ASP A 242 51.46 -10.30 -10.05
CA ASP A 242 50.58 -9.49 -10.90
C ASP A 242 49.59 -10.35 -11.74
N THR A 243 49.94 -11.61 -11.99
CA THR A 243 49.12 -12.61 -12.70
C THR A 243 48.15 -13.36 -11.80
N GLN A 244 48.24 -13.23 -10.47
CA GLN A 244 47.39 -13.99 -9.56
C GLN A 244 45.95 -13.47 -9.58
N ALA A 245 45.03 -14.35 -10.01
CA ALA A 245 43.60 -14.08 -10.01
C ALA A 245 43.02 -13.97 -8.60
N VAL A 246 42.01 -13.11 -8.47
CA VAL A 246 41.09 -13.09 -7.33
C VAL A 246 39.70 -13.40 -7.87
N ASP A 247 39.26 -14.63 -7.66
CA ASP A 247 37.98 -15.09 -8.21
C ASP A 247 36.79 -14.47 -7.46
N VAL A 248 35.92 -13.84 -8.22
CA VAL A 248 34.69 -13.20 -7.74
C VAL A 248 33.51 -13.65 -8.59
N ASP A 249 32.33 -13.77 -7.99
CA ASP A 249 31.08 -14.04 -8.70
C ASP A 249 29.93 -13.48 -7.86
N ALA A 250 29.11 -12.62 -8.45
CA ALA A 250 27.96 -12.01 -7.78
C ALA A 250 26.62 -12.55 -8.26
N THR A 251 26.60 -13.57 -9.14
CA THR A 251 25.35 -14.10 -9.72
C THR A 251 24.60 -15.06 -8.80
N LYS A 252 25.26 -15.59 -7.76
CA LYS A 252 24.76 -16.68 -6.91
C LYS A 252 25.09 -16.51 -5.42
N PHE A 253 24.85 -15.33 -4.87
CA PHE A 253 25.03 -15.07 -3.43
C PHE A 253 24.22 -16.00 -2.50
N SER A 254 23.14 -16.60 -3.02
CA SER A 254 22.36 -17.64 -2.33
C SER A 254 23.13 -18.97 -2.16
N SER A 255 24.17 -19.22 -2.95
CA SER A 255 24.92 -20.48 -2.92
C SER A 255 25.92 -20.55 -1.76
N SER A 256 25.86 -21.64 -0.99
CA SER A 256 26.83 -21.93 0.08
C SER A 256 28.16 -22.47 -0.45
N THR A 257 28.21 -23.00 -1.68
CA THR A 257 29.44 -23.56 -2.29
C THR A 257 30.39 -22.48 -2.79
N GLU A 258 29.90 -21.27 -3.03
CA GLU A 258 30.66 -20.13 -3.56
C GLU A 258 31.17 -19.18 -2.46
N ARG A 259 31.16 -19.63 -1.20
CA ARG A 259 31.43 -18.79 -0.01
C ARG A 259 32.75 -18.02 -0.10
N ALA A 260 33.81 -18.64 -0.63
CA ALA A 260 35.11 -17.99 -0.78
C ALA A 260 35.05 -16.79 -1.74
N LYS A 261 34.35 -16.93 -2.88
CA LYS A 261 34.14 -15.83 -3.84
C LYS A 261 33.30 -14.72 -3.22
N HIS A 262 32.25 -15.06 -2.48
CA HIS A 262 31.40 -14.06 -1.81
C HIS A 262 32.16 -13.29 -0.71
N ALA A 263 33.07 -13.94 0.03
CA ALA A 263 33.90 -13.29 1.03
C ALA A 263 34.86 -12.26 0.42
N ALA A 264 35.30 -12.47 -0.83
CA ALA A 264 36.12 -11.51 -1.56
C ALA A 264 35.35 -10.21 -1.89
N ILE A 265 34.03 -10.30 -2.09
CA ILE A 265 33.15 -9.18 -2.48
C ILE A 265 32.05 -8.90 -1.42
N GLY A 266 32.43 -8.89 -0.14
CA GLY A 266 31.49 -8.76 0.97
C GLY A 266 30.54 -7.55 0.91
N LEU A 267 30.95 -6.43 0.32
CA LEU A 267 30.08 -5.26 0.10
C LEU A 267 28.97 -5.55 -0.91
N TYR A 268 29.28 -6.27 -1.99
CA TYR A 268 28.28 -6.69 -2.97
C TYR A 268 27.27 -7.64 -2.34
N LYS A 269 27.74 -8.58 -1.50
CA LYS A 269 26.85 -9.47 -0.77
C LYS A 269 25.91 -8.71 0.17
N GLN A 270 26.43 -7.76 0.95
CA GLN A 270 25.61 -6.93 1.85
C GLN A 270 24.57 -6.11 1.08
N ALA A 271 24.94 -5.55 -0.08
CA ALA A 271 23.98 -4.88 -0.95
C ALA A 271 22.91 -5.84 -1.45
N TRP A 272 23.29 -7.01 -1.96
CA TRP A 272 22.34 -8.03 -2.40
C TRP A 272 21.39 -8.48 -1.28
N GLU A 273 21.91 -8.71 -0.07
CA GLU A 273 21.10 -9.11 1.09
C GLU A 273 19.99 -8.10 1.41
N ALA A 274 20.23 -6.81 1.19
CA ALA A 274 19.20 -5.78 1.34
C ALA A 274 18.31 -5.64 0.10
N ILE A 275 18.89 -5.70 -1.10
CA ILE A 275 18.19 -5.49 -2.38
C ILE A 275 17.20 -6.62 -2.67
N LYS A 276 17.52 -7.87 -2.32
CA LYS A 276 16.62 -9.01 -2.53
C LYS A 276 15.33 -8.90 -1.71
N GLU A 277 15.34 -8.19 -0.59
CA GLU A 277 14.14 -7.99 0.24
C GLU A 277 13.16 -6.98 -0.38
N VAL A 278 13.60 -6.25 -1.42
CA VAL A 278 12.77 -5.30 -2.18
C VAL A 278 12.52 -5.77 -3.61
N GLN A 279 12.91 -7.01 -3.95
CA GLN A 279 12.76 -7.62 -5.27
C GLN A 279 12.14 -9.03 -5.17
N PRO A 280 11.20 -9.40 -6.07
CA PRO A 280 10.55 -8.53 -7.05
C PRO A 280 9.74 -7.42 -6.35
N SER A 281 9.40 -6.36 -7.06
CA SER A 281 8.74 -5.18 -6.48
C SER A 281 7.48 -5.49 -5.67
N THR A 282 6.80 -6.60 -5.98
CA THR A 282 5.63 -7.08 -5.25
C THR A 282 5.90 -7.32 -3.76
N ALA A 283 7.16 -7.51 -3.34
CA ALA A 283 7.55 -7.66 -1.94
C ALA A 283 7.21 -6.42 -1.08
N LEU A 284 7.39 -5.21 -1.65
CA LEU A 284 7.10 -3.96 -0.96
C LEU A 284 5.68 -3.43 -1.22
N VAL A 285 5.01 -3.91 -2.27
CA VAL A 285 3.66 -3.45 -2.61
C VAL A 285 2.70 -3.76 -1.47
N MET A 286 1.96 -2.74 -1.05
CA MET A 286 0.79 -2.87 -0.20
C MET A 286 -0.40 -3.16 -1.09
N SER A 287 -1.08 -4.26 -0.80
CA SER A 287 -2.23 -4.69 -1.57
C SER A 287 -3.33 -5.17 -0.64
N GLY A 288 -4.53 -5.23 -1.19
CA GLY A 288 -5.72 -5.64 -0.48
C GLY A 288 -6.93 -5.42 -1.36
N ILE A 289 -8.06 -5.11 -0.75
CA ILE A 289 -9.30 -4.91 -1.48
C ILE A 289 -9.45 -3.45 -1.91
N ASP A 290 -10.15 -3.25 -3.02
CA ASP A 290 -10.81 -1.97 -3.32
C ASP A 290 -12.19 -1.98 -2.66
N GLY A 291 -12.45 -1.00 -1.78
CA GLY A 291 -13.76 -0.85 -1.13
C GLY A 291 -14.93 -0.64 -2.09
N LYS A 292 -14.64 -0.31 -3.35
CA LYS A 292 -15.64 -0.18 -4.42
C LYS A 292 -15.91 -1.50 -5.16
N GLN A 293 -15.16 -2.56 -4.87
CA GLN A 293 -15.31 -3.88 -5.49
C GLN A 293 -15.95 -4.88 -4.51
N LEU A 294 -17.12 -5.38 -4.89
CA LEU A 294 -17.93 -6.30 -4.09
C LEU A 294 -17.21 -7.64 -3.84
N GLU A 295 -16.55 -8.20 -4.85
CA GLU A 295 -15.86 -9.49 -4.73
C GLU A 295 -14.68 -9.44 -3.74
N GLY A 296 -13.96 -8.31 -3.71
CA GLY A 296 -12.93 -8.05 -2.71
C GLY A 296 -13.53 -8.00 -1.30
N LEU A 297 -14.62 -7.25 -1.11
CA LEU A 297 -15.31 -7.17 0.18
C LEU A 297 -15.82 -8.53 0.66
N LYS A 298 -16.51 -9.30 -0.20
CA LYS A 298 -17.08 -10.62 0.14
C LYS A 298 -16.04 -11.62 0.65
N THR A 299 -14.82 -11.57 0.12
CA THR A 299 -13.73 -12.48 0.50
C THR A 299 -12.94 -12.00 1.72
N ASN A 300 -13.15 -10.74 2.14
CA ASN A 300 -12.39 -10.13 3.23
C ASN A 300 -12.97 -10.47 4.61
N ALA A 301 -12.14 -11.01 5.50
CA ALA A 301 -12.55 -11.38 6.86
C ALA A 301 -12.98 -10.19 7.74
N ALA A 302 -12.35 -9.02 7.56
CA ALA A 302 -12.73 -7.81 8.29
C ALA A 302 -14.12 -7.30 7.85
N PHE A 303 -14.44 -7.41 6.57
CA PHE A 303 -15.78 -7.09 6.07
C PHE A 303 -16.85 -8.01 6.64
N LYS A 304 -16.61 -9.34 6.59
CA LYS A 304 -17.53 -10.32 7.19
C LYS A 304 -17.76 -10.06 8.68
N LYS A 305 -16.71 -9.71 9.42
CA LYS A 305 -16.80 -9.30 10.82
C LYS A 305 -17.63 -8.03 11.00
N ALA A 306 -17.43 -7.01 10.17
CA ALA A 306 -18.21 -5.77 10.21
C ALA A 306 -19.69 -6.01 9.88
N VAL A 307 -20.00 -6.86 8.89
CA VAL A 307 -21.37 -7.27 8.55
C VAL A 307 -22.05 -7.99 9.72
N LYS A 308 -21.36 -8.94 10.36
CA LYS A 308 -21.89 -9.64 11.55
C LYS A 308 -22.24 -8.64 12.65
N ARG A 309 -21.37 -7.66 12.89
CA ARG A 309 -21.57 -6.63 13.92
C ARG A 309 -22.73 -5.68 13.61
N HIS A 310 -22.73 -5.08 12.42
CA HIS A 310 -23.66 -4.01 12.06
C HIS A 310 -25.01 -4.51 11.53
N LEU A 311 -25.01 -5.59 10.72
CA LEU A 311 -26.21 -6.06 10.02
C LEU A 311 -26.87 -7.28 10.69
N LEU A 312 -26.12 -8.07 11.45
CA LEU A 312 -26.67 -9.17 12.26
C LEU A 312 -26.73 -8.84 13.76
N ASN A 313 -26.29 -7.64 14.15
CA ASN A 313 -26.27 -7.16 15.54
C ASN A 313 -25.58 -8.15 16.50
N ASN A 314 -24.52 -8.79 16.03
CA ASN A 314 -23.77 -9.80 16.80
C ASN A 314 -22.31 -9.36 16.92
N ALA A 315 -21.88 -9.04 18.15
CA ALA A 315 -20.52 -8.58 18.45
C ALA A 315 -19.54 -9.71 18.79
N GLU A 316 -19.99 -10.97 18.79
CA GLU A 316 -19.11 -12.12 19.03
C GLU A 316 -18.04 -12.24 17.93
N GLN A 317 -16.93 -12.87 18.28
CA GLN A 317 -15.84 -13.13 17.34
C GLN A 317 -16.37 -13.84 16.10
N TYR A 318 -15.98 -13.34 14.92
CA TYR A 318 -16.29 -13.98 13.64
C TYR A 318 -15.62 -15.35 13.56
N LYS A 319 -16.40 -16.35 13.12
CA LYS A 319 -15.92 -17.71 12.86
C LYS A 319 -16.24 -18.10 11.42
N PRO A 320 -15.32 -18.75 10.68
CA PRO A 320 -15.58 -19.19 9.30
C PRO A 320 -16.83 -20.08 9.12
N SER A 321 -17.25 -20.79 10.16
CA SER A 321 -18.50 -21.58 10.15
C SER A 321 -19.77 -20.73 9.96
N GLU A 322 -19.69 -19.42 10.16
CA GLU A 322 -20.81 -18.48 10.03
C GLU A 322 -20.92 -17.89 8.60
N ASP A 323 -20.02 -18.27 7.70
CA ASP A 323 -19.90 -17.70 6.36
C ASP A 323 -21.18 -17.80 5.54
N ALA A 324 -21.94 -18.90 5.65
CA ALA A 324 -23.17 -19.07 4.90
C ALA A 324 -24.19 -17.95 5.20
N ALA A 325 -24.48 -17.72 6.48
CA ALA A 325 -25.43 -16.69 6.92
C ALA A 325 -24.92 -15.27 6.63
N ILE A 326 -23.61 -15.03 6.80
CA ILE A 326 -23.01 -13.73 6.51
C ILE A 326 -23.07 -13.44 5.00
N ASN A 327 -22.71 -14.40 4.15
CA ASN A 327 -22.73 -14.22 2.70
C ASN A 327 -24.15 -14.04 2.15
N GLU A 328 -25.14 -14.75 2.71
CA GLU A 328 -26.55 -14.53 2.38
C GLU A 328 -26.97 -13.10 2.72
N LYS A 329 -26.60 -12.60 3.92
CA LYS A 329 -26.87 -11.22 4.31
C LYS A 329 -26.17 -10.22 3.39
N ILE A 330 -24.93 -10.51 2.98
CA ILE A 330 -24.18 -9.68 2.04
C ILE A 330 -24.92 -9.58 0.70
N ALA A 331 -25.31 -10.72 0.11
CA ALA A 331 -26.02 -10.74 -1.17
C ALA A 331 -27.36 -9.98 -1.10
N SER A 332 -28.10 -10.14 0.01
CA SER A 332 -29.37 -9.45 0.23
C SER A 332 -29.21 -7.92 0.26
N VAL A 333 -28.26 -7.41 1.05
CA VAL A 333 -28.09 -5.97 1.30
C VAL A 333 -27.30 -5.28 0.19
N TYR A 334 -26.15 -5.84 -0.18
CA TYR A 334 -25.20 -5.23 -1.12
C TYR A 334 -25.46 -5.60 -2.58
N GLY A 335 -26.29 -6.61 -2.83
CA GLY A 335 -26.53 -7.16 -4.16
C GLY A 335 -25.64 -8.36 -4.46
N ALA A 336 -26.03 -9.14 -5.47
CA ALA A 336 -25.29 -10.31 -5.90
C ALA A 336 -24.15 -9.93 -6.86
N GLN A 337 -24.34 -8.88 -7.65
CA GLN A 337 -23.45 -8.45 -8.72
C GLN A 337 -22.79 -7.08 -8.44
N GLN A 338 -21.64 -6.83 -9.05
CA GLN A 338 -20.91 -5.57 -8.92
C GLN A 338 -21.75 -4.35 -9.36
N SER A 339 -22.53 -4.47 -10.43
CA SER A 339 -23.40 -3.40 -10.93
C SER A 339 -24.46 -2.98 -9.90
N GLU A 340 -25.06 -3.95 -9.22
CA GLU A 340 -26.03 -3.72 -8.14
C GLU A 340 -25.37 -3.04 -6.95
N PHE A 341 -24.19 -3.51 -6.53
CA PHE A 341 -23.43 -2.91 -5.45
C PHE A 341 -23.07 -1.46 -5.74
N THR A 342 -22.52 -1.19 -6.93
CA THR A 342 -22.23 0.17 -7.37
C THR A 342 -23.48 1.03 -7.34
N ALA A 343 -24.60 0.58 -7.92
CA ALA A 343 -25.84 1.36 -7.96
C ALA A 343 -26.42 1.65 -6.57
N ARG A 344 -26.40 0.66 -5.67
CA ARG A 344 -26.97 0.76 -4.31
C ARG A 344 -26.12 1.61 -3.37
N PHE A 345 -24.81 1.65 -3.58
CA PHE A 345 -23.85 2.31 -2.69
C PHE A 345 -23.15 3.45 -3.42
N TRP A 346 -22.09 3.15 -4.15
CA TRP A 346 -21.17 4.17 -4.68
C TRP A 346 -21.82 5.15 -5.66
N GLY A 347 -22.82 4.73 -6.43
CA GLY A 347 -23.60 5.58 -7.33
C GLY A 347 -24.54 6.54 -6.60
N LYS A 348 -24.96 6.23 -5.36
CA LYS A 348 -25.74 7.17 -4.53
C LYS A 348 -24.93 8.38 -4.09
N LEU A 349 -23.60 8.29 -4.05
CA LEU A 349 -22.75 9.41 -3.63
C LEU A 349 -22.86 10.61 -4.57
N ASP A 350 -23.29 10.41 -5.83
CA ASP A 350 -23.54 11.49 -6.79
C ASP A 350 -24.82 12.29 -6.53
N ALA A 351 -25.71 11.77 -5.67
CA ALA A 351 -26.94 12.43 -5.25
C ALA A 351 -26.76 13.22 -3.94
N ILE A 352 -25.66 13.01 -3.22
CA ILE A 352 -25.38 13.69 -1.96
C ILE A 352 -24.60 14.97 -2.26
N ASN A 353 -25.31 16.10 -2.19
CA ASN A 353 -24.70 17.42 -2.34
C ASN A 353 -24.09 17.89 -1.02
N ILE A 354 -22.83 18.30 -1.06
CA ILE A 354 -22.16 18.94 0.08
C ILE A 354 -22.10 20.44 -0.21
N ASP A 355 -22.73 21.22 0.68
CA ASP A 355 -22.72 22.67 0.59
C ASP A 355 -21.29 23.23 0.66
N GLU A 356 -21.04 24.35 -0.01
CA GLU A 356 -19.73 25.01 0.01
C GLU A 356 -19.34 25.46 1.41
N ALA A 357 -20.29 25.95 2.21
CA ALA A 357 -20.05 26.34 3.60
C ALA A 357 -19.59 25.14 4.47
N VAL A 358 -19.90 23.92 4.05
CA VAL A 358 -19.50 22.68 4.74
C VAL A 358 -18.19 22.13 4.17
N SER A 359 -18.09 22.00 2.85
CA SER A 359 -16.92 21.41 2.19
C SER A 359 -15.71 22.36 2.13
N GLY A 360 -15.93 23.68 2.23
CA GLY A 360 -14.91 24.70 1.98
C GLY A 360 -14.53 24.82 0.49
N LYS A 361 -15.31 24.25 -0.41
CA LYS A 361 -15.11 24.23 -1.86
C LYS A 361 -16.44 24.51 -2.58
N PRO A 362 -16.43 25.07 -3.81
CA PRO A 362 -17.65 25.26 -4.59
C PRO A 362 -18.48 23.98 -4.64
N GLN A 363 -19.81 24.10 -4.53
CA GLN A 363 -20.75 23.00 -4.33
C GLN A 363 -20.32 21.69 -5.04
N THR A 364 -19.91 20.70 -4.23
CA THR A 364 -19.30 19.46 -4.73
C THR A 364 -20.15 18.26 -4.33
N LYS A 365 -20.33 17.29 -5.24
CA LYS A 365 -20.98 16.01 -4.93
C LYS A 365 -20.07 15.18 -4.02
N LEU A 366 -20.62 14.38 -3.10
CA LEU A 366 -19.81 13.55 -2.20
C LEU A 366 -18.86 12.61 -2.97
N ALA A 367 -19.29 12.07 -4.11
CA ALA A 367 -18.45 11.23 -4.98
C ALA A 367 -17.15 11.92 -5.42
N GLN A 368 -17.20 13.25 -5.63
CA GLN A 368 -16.12 14.09 -6.11
C GLN A 368 -15.24 14.66 -4.99
N LEU A 369 -15.74 14.65 -3.74
CA LEU A 369 -15.00 15.12 -2.57
C LEU A 369 -13.96 14.07 -2.16
N ARG A 370 -12.68 14.36 -2.44
CA ARG A 370 -11.55 13.43 -2.24
C ARG A 370 -10.60 13.86 -1.14
N ASP A 371 -10.63 15.12 -0.71
CA ASP A 371 -9.78 15.58 0.39
C ASP A 371 -10.38 15.19 1.74
N LEU A 372 -9.53 14.66 2.62
CA LEU A 372 -9.95 14.16 3.94
C LEU A 372 -10.47 15.27 4.85
N GLU A 373 -9.99 16.50 4.68
CA GLU A 373 -10.43 17.66 5.47
C GLU A 373 -11.90 18.02 5.17
N GLY A 374 -12.25 18.15 3.90
CA GLY A 374 -13.62 18.38 3.45
C GLY A 374 -14.54 17.21 3.83
N LEU A 375 -14.07 15.97 3.71
CA LEU A 375 -14.84 14.80 4.15
C LEU A 375 -15.08 14.81 5.66
N ALA A 376 -14.08 15.17 6.48
CA ALA A 376 -14.25 15.29 7.92
C ALA A 376 -15.27 16.38 8.31
N ARG A 377 -15.26 17.53 7.61
CA ARG A 377 -16.31 18.56 7.79
C ARG A 377 -17.69 18.04 7.41
N ALA A 378 -17.81 17.32 6.29
CA ALA A 378 -19.07 16.72 5.86
C ALA A 378 -19.62 15.71 6.88
N ILE A 379 -18.76 14.85 7.44
CA ILE A 379 -19.15 13.92 8.53
C ILE A 379 -19.74 14.69 9.71
N ASN A 380 -19.01 15.70 10.21
CA ASN A 380 -19.46 16.50 11.36
C ASN A 380 -20.78 17.23 11.08
N TYR A 381 -20.96 17.74 9.86
CA TYR A 381 -22.21 18.38 9.44
C TYR A 381 -23.39 17.40 9.50
N TYR A 382 -23.28 16.22 8.90
CA TYR A 382 -24.40 15.25 8.89
C TYR A 382 -24.70 14.67 10.26
N ILE A 383 -23.68 14.43 11.09
CA ILE A 383 -23.88 14.03 12.50
C ILE A 383 -24.67 15.11 13.25
N THR A 384 -24.26 16.37 13.14
CA THR A 384 -24.92 17.50 13.83
C THR A 384 -26.34 17.70 13.31
N LYS A 385 -26.54 17.56 12.00
CA LYS A 385 -27.86 17.63 11.38
C LYS A 385 -28.78 16.52 11.88
N LYS A 386 -28.32 15.25 11.86
CA LYS A 386 -29.10 14.13 12.41
C LYS A 386 -29.47 14.33 13.88
N ALA A 387 -28.55 14.87 14.69
CA ALA A 387 -28.84 15.19 16.09
C ALA A 387 -29.89 16.29 16.25
N ALA A 388 -29.85 17.32 15.41
CA ALA A 388 -30.85 18.39 15.38
C ALA A 388 -32.22 17.87 14.91
N ASP A 389 -32.27 17.10 13.83
CA ASP A 389 -33.50 16.49 13.30
C ASP A 389 -34.14 15.57 14.35
N LEU A 390 -33.34 14.75 15.04
CA LEU A 390 -33.82 13.91 16.15
C LEU A 390 -34.40 14.75 17.29
N THR A 391 -33.73 15.85 17.65
CA THR A 391 -34.21 16.78 18.69
C THR A 391 -35.55 17.39 18.30
N GLU A 392 -35.72 17.77 17.03
CA GLU A 392 -36.98 18.28 16.51
C GLU A 392 -38.08 17.23 16.54
N VAL A 393 -37.82 16.00 16.07
CA VAL A 393 -38.79 14.90 16.11
C VAL A 393 -39.23 14.61 17.55
N VAL A 394 -38.30 14.56 18.50
CA VAL A 394 -38.62 14.39 19.93
C VAL A 394 -39.48 15.55 20.45
N ALA A 395 -39.19 16.80 20.07
CA ALA A 395 -40.00 17.94 20.45
C ALA A 395 -41.41 17.89 19.84
N GLN A 396 -41.54 17.47 18.58
CA GLN A 396 -42.83 17.27 17.92
C GLN A 396 -43.65 16.15 18.57
N LEU A 397 -43.02 15.02 18.93
CA LEU A 397 -43.69 13.92 19.65
C LEU A 397 -44.18 14.35 21.03
N LYS A 398 -43.40 15.18 21.74
CA LYS A 398 -43.82 15.80 23.02
C LYS A 398 -45.00 16.75 22.83
N LYS A 399 -44.96 17.62 21.81
CA LYS A 399 -46.03 18.58 21.51
C LYS A 399 -47.33 17.92 21.05
N LYS A 400 -47.24 16.85 20.24
CA LYS A 400 -48.39 16.03 19.82
C LYS A 400 -48.96 15.19 20.95
N GLY A 401 -48.40 15.29 22.17
CA GLY A 401 -48.92 14.59 23.33
C GLY A 401 -48.93 13.08 23.17
N VAL A 402 -48.14 12.47 22.27
CA VAL A 402 -48.23 11.03 22.00
C VAL A 402 -47.98 10.22 23.28
N CYS A 403 -47.14 10.75 24.18
CA CYS A 403 -46.92 10.18 25.52
C CYS A 403 -48.07 10.49 26.51
N SER A 404 -48.70 11.67 26.43
CA SER A 404 -49.80 12.06 27.31
C SER A 404 -51.13 11.43 26.89
N GLU A 405 -51.45 11.34 25.60
CA GLU A 405 -52.64 10.68 25.07
C GLU A 405 -52.63 9.17 25.31
N ALA A 406 -51.45 8.53 25.20
CA ALA A 406 -51.31 7.11 25.52
C ALA A 406 -51.54 6.86 27.02
N LYS A 407 -50.99 7.73 27.88
CA LYS A 407 -51.22 7.71 29.32
C LYS A 407 -52.68 8.00 29.67
N GLU A 408 -53.30 8.99 29.03
CA GLU A 408 -54.69 9.38 29.27
C GLU A 408 -55.67 8.30 28.79
N ARG A 409 -55.40 7.63 27.66
CA ARG A 409 -56.18 6.45 27.22
C ARG A 409 -56.00 5.26 28.17
N ALA A 410 -54.78 5.00 28.62
CA ALA A 410 -54.52 3.94 29.59
C ALA A 410 -55.21 4.24 30.93
N ASP A 411 -55.15 5.49 31.40
CA ASP A 411 -55.87 5.94 32.58
C ASP A 411 -57.39 5.86 32.40
N ASN A 412 -57.93 6.23 31.25
CA ASN A 412 -59.35 6.06 30.95
C ASN A 412 -59.77 4.57 30.94
N THR A 413 -58.88 3.69 30.48
CA THR A 413 -59.13 2.24 30.43
C THR A 413 -59.11 1.66 31.84
N CYS A 414 -58.10 2.01 32.64
CA CYS A 414 -58.03 1.63 34.05
C CYS A 414 -59.19 2.21 34.86
N SER A 415 -59.53 3.48 34.65
CA SER A 415 -60.61 4.15 35.37
C SER A 415 -61.99 3.57 35.08
N LYS A 416 -62.18 2.77 34.03
CA LYS A 416 -63.44 2.03 33.79
C LYS A 416 -63.57 0.76 34.65
N LEU A 417 -62.46 0.26 35.19
CA LEU A 417 -62.43 -0.91 36.07
C LEU A 417 -62.72 -0.46 37.50
N ARG A 418 -63.90 -0.83 38.03
CA ARG A 418 -64.41 -0.33 39.32
C ARG A 418 -64.07 -1.25 40.49
N ASP A 419 -63.94 -2.55 40.25
CA ASP A 419 -63.64 -3.54 41.27
C ASP A 419 -62.14 -3.82 41.37
N ALA A 420 -61.70 -4.21 42.58
CA ALA A 420 -60.30 -4.44 42.88
C ALA A 420 -59.71 -5.64 42.12
N ALA A 421 -60.53 -6.67 41.87
CA ALA A 421 -60.07 -7.91 41.25
C ALA A 421 -59.74 -7.71 39.77
N THR A 422 -60.64 -7.09 39.00
CA THR A 422 -60.41 -6.81 37.58
C THR A 422 -59.33 -5.75 37.37
N CYS A 423 -59.28 -4.72 38.23
CA CYS A 423 -58.23 -3.72 38.18
C CYS A 423 -56.84 -4.31 38.42
N THR A 424 -56.70 -5.18 39.44
CA THR A 424 -55.41 -5.78 39.79
C THR A 424 -54.97 -6.82 38.77
N ALA A 425 -55.91 -7.55 38.17
CA ALA A 425 -55.68 -8.49 37.08
C ALA A 425 -55.23 -7.80 35.78
N SER A 426 -55.54 -6.51 35.60
CA SER A 426 -55.04 -5.77 34.45
C SER A 426 -53.51 -5.62 34.52
N PRO A 427 -52.79 -5.93 33.43
CA PRO A 427 -51.33 -5.85 33.39
C PRO A 427 -50.79 -4.42 33.44
N ILE A 428 -51.66 -3.41 33.24
CA ILE A 428 -51.28 -2.00 33.14
C ILE A 428 -51.90 -1.11 34.24
N CYS A 429 -52.75 -1.66 35.12
CA CYS A 429 -53.47 -0.89 36.14
C CYS A 429 -53.12 -1.31 37.57
N SER A 430 -53.30 -0.38 38.51
CA SER A 430 -53.21 -0.64 39.96
C SER A 430 -54.40 -0.08 40.71
N TYR A 431 -54.90 -0.85 41.69
CA TYR A 431 -56.00 -0.45 42.55
C TYR A 431 -55.49 0.25 43.81
N ASN A 432 -56.12 1.35 44.20
CA ASN A 432 -55.85 2.08 45.42
C ASN A 432 -57.10 2.10 46.30
N GLU A 433 -57.05 1.38 47.43
CA GLU A 433 -58.15 1.30 48.39
C GLU A 433 -58.39 2.59 49.16
N THR A 434 -57.36 3.45 49.30
CA THR A 434 -57.47 4.70 50.06
C THR A 434 -58.13 5.83 49.26
N GLU A 435 -58.34 5.64 47.95
CA GLU A 435 -59.02 6.60 47.09
C GLU A 435 -60.53 6.56 47.37
N LYS A 436 -61.12 7.71 47.68
CA LYS A 436 -62.56 7.78 48.07
C LYS A 436 -63.48 7.79 46.85
N ASP A 437 -62.99 8.29 45.73
CA ASP A 437 -63.73 8.32 44.48
C ASP A 437 -63.64 6.94 43.81
N THR A 438 -64.73 6.18 43.81
CA THR A 438 -64.85 4.88 43.10
C THR A 438 -64.51 5.02 41.60
N THR A 439 -64.65 6.25 41.10
CA THR A 439 -64.04 6.92 39.96
C THR A 439 -62.63 6.57 39.53
N LYS A 440 -61.79 6.51 40.56
CA LYS A 440 -60.35 6.76 40.48
C LYS A 440 -59.55 5.73 41.26
N LYS A 441 -60.22 4.74 41.84
CA LYS A 441 -59.56 3.64 42.56
C LYS A 441 -58.66 2.82 41.65
N CYS A 442 -58.96 2.69 40.37
CA CYS A 442 -58.10 2.01 39.40
C CYS A 442 -57.42 3.00 38.45
N LYS A 443 -56.09 3.08 38.48
CA LYS A 443 -55.29 3.99 37.64
C LYS A 443 -54.19 3.26 36.89
N PHE A 444 -53.72 3.87 35.81
CA PHE A 444 -52.57 3.37 35.07
C PHE A 444 -51.32 3.36 35.96
N ASN A 445 -50.53 2.30 35.84
CA ASN A 445 -49.30 2.12 36.59
C ASN A 445 -48.15 1.83 35.60
N GLU A 446 -47.30 2.84 35.40
CA GLU A 446 -46.17 2.76 34.47
C GLU A 446 -45.24 1.59 34.78
N THR A 447 -44.97 1.30 36.06
CA THR A 447 -44.09 0.22 36.48
C THR A 447 -44.65 -1.16 36.14
N LYS A 448 -45.96 -1.37 36.27
CA LYS A 448 -46.63 -2.61 35.86
C LYS A 448 -46.66 -2.77 34.35
N ALA A 449 -46.94 -1.70 33.61
CA ALA A 449 -46.97 -1.72 32.16
C ALA A 449 -45.59 -2.02 31.55
N SER A 450 -44.52 -1.42 32.08
CA SER A 450 -43.15 -1.70 31.63
C SER A 450 -42.71 -3.15 31.89
N LYS A 451 -43.19 -3.78 32.97
CA LYS A 451 -42.84 -5.17 33.32
C LYS A 451 -43.62 -6.21 32.54
N SER A 452 -44.83 -5.89 32.08
CA SER A 452 -45.69 -6.83 31.35
C SER A 452 -45.41 -6.86 29.84
N GLY A 453 -44.58 -5.95 29.31
CA GLY A 453 -44.17 -5.93 27.90
C GLY A 453 -45.29 -5.58 26.92
N VAL A 454 -46.47 -5.19 27.44
CA VAL A 454 -47.64 -4.82 26.62
C VAL A 454 -47.51 -3.37 26.20
N THR A 455 -47.24 -3.12 24.93
CA THR A 455 -47.38 -1.80 24.33
C THR A 455 -48.86 -1.41 24.28
N VAL A 456 -49.20 -0.22 24.80
CA VAL A 456 -50.55 0.34 24.68
C VAL A 456 -50.86 0.47 23.20
N THR A 457 -51.84 -0.30 22.70
CA THR A 457 -52.18 -0.35 21.28
C THR A 457 -52.68 1.03 20.85
N GLN A 458 -51.94 1.69 19.96
CA GLN A 458 -52.48 2.83 19.22
C GLN A 458 -53.60 2.33 18.31
N THR A 459 -54.84 2.74 18.58
CA THR A 459 -55.86 2.74 17.53
C THR A 459 -55.39 3.74 16.49
N GLN A 460 -55.07 3.29 15.28
CA GLN A 460 -54.97 4.15 14.12
C GLN A 460 -56.37 4.73 13.88
N THR A 461 -56.57 6.00 14.23
CA THR A 461 -57.65 6.78 13.64
C THR A 461 -57.38 6.79 12.13
N GLY A 462 -58.37 6.33 11.36
CA GLY A 462 -58.25 5.95 9.96
C GLY A 462 -57.35 6.86 9.13
N GLY A 463 -56.49 6.22 8.34
CA GLY A 463 -55.63 6.91 7.39
C GLY A 463 -56.47 7.86 6.53
N THR A 464 -56.08 9.13 6.55
CA THR A 464 -56.38 10.06 5.48
C THR A 464 -55.73 9.47 4.23
N ALA A 465 -56.46 8.62 3.50
CA ALA A 465 -56.15 8.36 2.12
C ALA A 465 -56.18 9.73 1.45
N THR A 466 -55.01 10.21 1.03
CA THR A 466 -54.91 11.34 0.11
C THR A 466 -55.89 11.06 -1.00
N ALA A 467 -56.92 11.89 -1.12
CA ALA A 467 -57.92 11.73 -2.17
C ALA A 467 -57.17 11.72 -3.51
N SER A 468 -57.06 10.54 -4.12
CA SER A 468 -56.77 10.47 -5.54
C SER A 468 -57.91 11.21 -6.23
N ASP A 469 -57.58 12.13 -7.14
CA ASP A 469 -58.46 12.98 -7.97
C ASP A 469 -59.56 12.26 -8.78
N ARG A 470 -59.82 10.97 -8.51
CA ARG A 470 -60.75 10.12 -9.25
C ARG A 470 -62.21 10.21 -8.77
N CYS A 471 -62.48 10.72 -7.56
CA CYS A 471 -63.87 10.82 -7.04
C CYS A 471 -64.45 12.24 -6.95
N THR A 472 -63.73 13.27 -7.38
CA THR A 472 -64.24 14.66 -7.39
C THR A 472 -65.30 14.94 -8.46
N LYS A 473 -65.50 14.05 -9.45
CA LYS A 473 -66.48 14.21 -10.54
C LYS A 473 -67.83 13.51 -10.31
N HIS A 474 -68.03 12.81 -9.20
CA HIS A 474 -69.26 12.04 -8.94
C HIS A 474 -69.97 12.60 -7.70
N LYS A 475 -71.27 12.89 -7.81
CA LYS A 475 -72.06 13.52 -6.74
C LYS A 475 -72.57 12.54 -5.68
N ASP A 476 -72.42 11.24 -5.88
CA ASP A 476 -72.80 10.20 -4.93
C ASP A 476 -71.74 9.11 -4.80
N LYS A 477 -71.73 8.49 -3.61
CA LYS A 477 -70.76 7.48 -3.17
C LYS A 477 -70.87 6.20 -4.00
N ALA A 478 -72.09 5.82 -4.40
CA ALA A 478 -72.35 4.59 -5.16
C ALA A 478 -71.69 4.62 -6.55
N ASN A 479 -71.66 5.77 -7.23
CA ASN A 479 -71.01 5.89 -8.54
C ASN A 479 -69.48 5.96 -8.46
N CYS A 480 -68.92 6.58 -7.41
CA CYS A 480 -67.47 6.57 -7.15
C CYS A 480 -66.95 5.14 -6.88
N GLU A 481 -67.70 4.32 -6.12
CA GLU A 481 -67.32 2.95 -5.81
C GLU A 481 -67.44 1.98 -7.00
N LYS A 482 -68.35 2.25 -7.94
CA LYS A 482 -68.51 1.41 -9.15
C LYS A 482 -67.34 1.55 -10.12
N LYS A 483 -66.76 2.76 -10.22
CA LYS A 483 -65.62 3.07 -11.10
C LYS A 483 -64.24 2.68 -10.53
N MET A 484 -64.17 2.34 -9.24
CA MET A 484 -62.97 1.79 -8.59
C MET A 484 -62.89 0.27 -8.71
N ARG A 485 -63.94 -0.36 -9.25
CA ARG A 485 -64.08 -1.82 -9.39
C ARG A 485 -63.93 -2.33 -10.83
N ASP A 486 -63.80 -1.41 -11.79
CA ASP A 486 -63.29 -1.63 -13.15
C ASP A 486 -61.85 -1.10 -13.21
#